data_AF-A0A409WHS5-F1
#
_entry.id   AF-A0A409WHS5-F1
#
_cell.length_a   1.000
_cell.length_b   1.000
_cell.length_c   1.000
_cell.angle_alpha   90.00
_cell.angle_beta   90.00
_cell.angle_gamma   90.00
#
_symmetry.space_group_name_H-M   'P 1'
#
loop_
_entity.id
_entity.type
_entity.pdbx_description
1 polymer ?
#
loop_
_entity_poly.entity_id
_entity_poly.type
_entity_poly.pdbx_seq_one_letter_code
_entity_poly.pdbx_strand_id
1 'polypeptide(L)'
;MDYLVIEGYKSAAEEFSQEANLSPPVDFESIESRMDIREALQRGDVEDAITRVNDLNPEILDTNPALYFKLQQQKLIEYIRQGRISEALEFAQEELAPRGEESPEFLSELERTMALLAFDAAPNAPAAIAELLSPAQRMKTAGEVNAAILESLSQGKEVKLVGLLKLLCWGETMLDEKAEFPKTDGQQLNVHDGTFVV
;
A
#
# COMPACT_ATOMS: atom_id res chain seq x y z
N MET A 1 12.62 6.97 -14.92
CA MET A 1 11.50 6.14 -15.39
C MET A 1 10.92 5.29 -14.27
N ASP A 2 11.74 4.55 -13.51
CA ASP A 2 11.30 3.68 -12.38
C ASP A 2 10.28 4.34 -11.43
N TYR A 3 10.48 5.61 -11.05
CA TYR A 3 9.52 6.35 -10.23
C TYR A 3 8.13 6.46 -10.88
N LEU A 4 8.07 6.84 -12.15
CA LEU A 4 6.80 6.99 -12.87
C LEU A 4 6.07 5.65 -12.98
N VAL A 5 6.82 4.57 -13.16
CA VAL A 5 6.29 3.21 -13.21
C VAL A 5 5.79 2.74 -11.84
N ILE A 6 6.54 2.97 -10.76
CA ILE A 6 6.19 2.51 -9.41
C ILE A 6 4.99 3.29 -8.87
N GLU A 7 4.95 4.61 -9.06
CA GLU A 7 3.82 5.46 -8.61
C GLU A 7 2.58 5.36 -9.51
N GLY A 8 2.74 4.82 -10.72
CA GLY A 8 1.65 4.55 -11.64
C GLY A 8 1.31 5.67 -12.61
N TYR A 9 2.24 6.60 -12.85
CA TYR A 9 2.09 7.67 -13.84
C TYR A 9 2.28 7.14 -15.27
N LYS A 10 1.29 6.40 -15.79
CA LYS A 10 1.32 5.76 -17.13
C LYS A 10 1.66 6.75 -18.24
N SER A 11 0.87 7.80 -18.43
CA SER A 11 1.09 8.77 -19.52
C SER A 11 2.46 9.44 -19.43
N ALA A 12 2.91 9.78 -18.22
CA ALA A 12 4.24 10.35 -18.04
C ALA A 12 5.36 9.33 -18.35
N ALA A 13 5.17 8.06 -18.01
CA ALA A 13 6.12 7.00 -18.33
C ALA A 13 6.18 6.73 -19.84
N GLU A 14 5.03 6.75 -20.53
CA GLU A 14 4.93 6.60 -21.99
C GLU A 14 5.65 7.72 -22.72
N GLU A 15 5.31 8.98 -22.43
CA GLU A 15 5.93 10.15 -23.04
C GLU A 15 7.44 10.20 -22.74
N PHE A 16 7.85 9.90 -21.49
CA PHE A 16 9.26 9.84 -21.13
C PHE A 16 10.02 8.73 -21.88
N SER A 17 9.39 7.58 -22.10
CA SER A 17 9.97 6.46 -22.86
C SER A 17 10.18 6.82 -24.33
N GLN A 18 9.20 7.49 -24.94
CA GLN A 18 9.27 7.94 -26.33
C GLN A 18 10.34 9.03 -26.50
N GLU A 19 10.32 10.07 -25.66
CA GLU A 19 11.24 11.21 -25.76
C GLU A 19 12.69 10.83 -25.44
N ALA A 20 12.89 10.02 -24.39
CA ALA A 20 14.23 9.58 -24.00
C ALA A 20 14.76 8.42 -24.87
N ASN A 21 13.95 7.91 -25.81
CA ASN A 21 14.25 6.76 -26.66
C ASN A 21 14.71 5.53 -25.85
N LEU A 22 14.06 5.31 -24.70
CA LEU A 22 14.32 4.22 -23.77
C LEU A 22 13.29 3.11 -23.97
N SER A 23 13.72 1.85 -23.92
CA SER A 23 12.78 0.73 -23.82
C SER A 23 12.10 0.78 -22.45
N PRO A 24 10.76 0.73 -22.38
CA PRO A 24 10.08 0.69 -21.10
C PRO A 24 10.49 -0.61 -20.39
N PRO A 25 10.80 -0.55 -19.08
CA PRO A 25 11.16 -1.73 -18.30
C PRO A 25 9.95 -2.64 -18.04
N VAL A 26 8.75 -2.16 -18.35
CA VAL A 26 7.48 -2.81 -18.01
C VAL A 26 6.45 -2.60 -19.11
N ASP A 27 5.46 -3.48 -19.15
CA ASP A 27 4.27 -3.28 -19.96
C ASP A 27 3.41 -2.15 -19.35
N PHE A 28 3.00 -1.17 -20.16
CA PHE A 28 2.14 -0.07 -19.71
C PHE A 28 0.76 -0.57 -19.26
N GLU A 29 0.27 -1.70 -19.80
CA GLU A 29 -0.97 -2.32 -19.31
C GLU A 29 -0.83 -2.80 -17.86
N SER A 30 0.35 -3.29 -17.46
CA SER A 30 0.62 -3.68 -16.07
C SER A 30 0.61 -2.51 -15.09
N ILE A 31 0.87 -1.28 -15.57
CA ILE A 31 0.78 -0.07 -14.76
C ILE A 31 -0.68 0.28 -14.49
N GLU A 32 -1.52 0.23 -15.53
CA GLU A 32 -2.96 0.49 -15.44
C GLU A 32 -3.65 -0.50 -14.52
N SER A 33 -3.40 -1.81 -14.68
CA SER A 33 -3.94 -2.85 -13.79
C SER A 33 -3.57 -2.62 -12.32
N ARG A 34 -2.33 -2.17 -12.03
CA ARG A 34 -1.92 -1.85 -10.66
C ARG A 34 -2.63 -0.61 -10.11
N MET A 35 -2.90 0.38 -10.95
CA MET A 35 -3.67 1.57 -10.55
C MET A 35 -5.10 1.23 -10.21
N ASP A 36 -5.75 0.42 -11.02
CA ASP A 36 -7.11 -0.06 -10.77
C ASP A 36 -7.22 -0.83 -9.45
N ILE A 37 -6.27 -1.72 -9.17
CA ILE A 37 -6.22 -2.46 -7.89
C ILE A 37 -6.05 -1.50 -6.72
N ARG A 38 -5.15 -0.51 -6.84
CA ARG A 38 -4.91 0.50 -5.81
C ARG A 38 -6.17 1.34 -5.55
N GLU A 39 -6.87 1.76 -6.61
CA GLU A 39 -8.11 2.52 -6.51
C GLU A 39 -9.25 1.71 -5.89
N ALA A 40 -9.39 0.43 -6.24
CA ALA A 40 -10.37 -0.47 -5.61
C ALA A 40 -10.14 -0.55 -4.09
N LEU A 41 -8.90 -0.77 -3.65
CA LEU A 41 -8.55 -0.81 -2.23
C LEU A 41 -8.77 0.51 -1.50
N GLN A 42 -8.45 1.65 -2.13
CA GLN A 42 -8.69 2.97 -1.55
C GLN A 42 -10.18 3.29 -1.38
N ARG A 43 -11.03 2.83 -2.32
CA ARG A 43 -12.49 2.93 -2.22
C ARG A 43 -13.06 1.98 -1.17
N GLY A 44 -12.31 0.96 -0.75
CA GLY A 44 -12.76 -0.09 0.16
C GLY A 44 -13.44 -1.26 -0.54
N ASP A 45 -13.29 -1.37 -1.86
CA ASP A 45 -13.78 -2.51 -2.64
C ASP A 45 -12.68 -3.60 -2.69
N VAL A 46 -12.55 -4.31 -1.56
CA VAL A 46 -11.49 -5.30 -1.38
C VAL A 46 -11.75 -6.56 -2.21
N GLU A 47 -13.01 -6.88 -2.49
CA GLU A 47 -13.35 -8.04 -3.34
C GLU A 47 -12.92 -7.82 -4.78
N ASP A 48 -13.25 -6.65 -5.37
CA ASP A 48 -12.79 -6.28 -6.71
C ASP A 48 -11.25 -6.28 -6.78
N ALA A 49 -10.59 -5.77 -5.73
CA ALA A 49 -9.13 -5.79 -5.66
C ALA A 49 -8.54 -7.22 -5.65
N ILE A 50 -9.12 -8.15 -4.87
CA ILE A 50 -8.67 -9.55 -4.83
C ILE A 50 -8.84 -10.21 -6.19
N THR A 51 -10.00 -10.02 -6.84
CA THR A 51 -10.26 -10.57 -8.19
C THR A 51 -9.23 -10.06 -9.19
N ARG A 52 -9.00 -8.75 -9.23
CA ARG A 52 -8.02 -8.14 -10.14
C ARG A 52 -6.58 -8.57 -9.88
N VAL A 53 -6.19 -8.76 -8.61
CA VAL A 53 -4.86 -9.30 -8.27
C VAL A 53 -4.70 -10.71 -8.81
N ASN A 54 -5.71 -11.57 -8.64
CA ASN A 54 -5.67 -12.94 -9.16
C ASN A 54 -5.70 -13.00 -10.69
N ASP A 55 -6.45 -12.11 -11.34
CA ASP A 55 -6.49 -11.99 -12.80
C ASP A 55 -5.14 -11.53 -13.36
N LEU A 56 -4.44 -10.65 -12.63
CA LEU A 56 -3.11 -10.17 -13.00
C LEU A 56 -2.04 -11.24 -12.81
N ASN A 57 -2.04 -11.90 -11.65
CA ASN A 57 -1.17 -13.03 -11.37
C ASN A 57 -1.74 -13.87 -10.21
N PRO A 58 -2.27 -15.08 -10.48
CA PRO A 58 -2.89 -15.92 -9.46
C PRO A 58 -1.90 -16.41 -8.39
N GLU A 59 -0.60 -16.45 -8.71
CA GLU A 59 0.41 -16.94 -7.76
C GLU A 59 0.72 -15.94 -6.64
N ILE A 60 0.37 -14.66 -6.77
CA ILE A 60 0.71 -13.61 -5.78
C ILE A 60 0.11 -13.95 -4.42
N LEU A 61 -1.18 -14.32 -4.39
CA LEU A 61 -1.88 -14.61 -3.13
C LEU A 61 -1.56 -16.00 -2.60
N ASP A 62 -1.29 -16.96 -3.49
CA ASP A 62 -0.90 -18.33 -3.13
C ASP A 62 0.50 -18.40 -2.50
N THR A 63 1.43 -17.59 -3.01
CA THR A 63 2.83 -17.55 -2.52
C THR A 63 3.03 -16.61 -1.32
N ASN A 64 2.05 -15.76 -1.00
CA ASN A 64 2.13 -14.81 0.09
C ASN A 64 0.89 -14.87 1.02
N PRO A 65 0.84 -15.86 1.94
CA PRO A 65 -0.25 -16.01 2.90
C PRO A 65 -0.45 -14.78 3.80
N ALA A 66 0.63 -14.04 4.09
CA ALA A 66 0.56 -12.82 4.90
C ALA A 66 -0.16 -11.69 4.17
N LEU A 67 0.08 -11.52 2.86
CA LEU A 67 -0.65 -10.55 2.04
C LEU A 67 -2.12 -10.93 1.92
N TYR A 68 -2.40 -12.21 1.67
CA TYR A 68 -3.77 -12.72 1.63
C TYR A 68 -4.51 -12.43 2.95
N PHE A 69 -3.89 -12.75 4.09
CA PHE A 69 -4.46 -12.46 5.41
C PHE A 69 -4.79 -10.97 5.57
N LYS A 70 -3.88 -10.07 5.18
CA LYS A 70 -4.10 -8.62 5.29
C LYS A 70 -5.24 -8.11 4.40
N LEU A 71 -5.39 -8.67 3.20
CA LEU A 71 -6.54 -8.37 2.34
C LEU A 71 -7.85 -8.82 3.00
N GLN A 72 -7.88 -10.03 3.56
CA GLN A 72 -9.08 -10.50 4.29
C GLN A 72 -9.36 -9.71 5.57
N GLN A 73 -8.31 -9.28 6.29
CA GLN A 73 -8.43 -8.37 7.42
C GLN A 73 -9.02 -7.03 6.98
N GLN A 74 -8.57 -6.47 5.85
CA GLN A 74 -9.14 -5.24 5.29
C GLN A 74 -10.61 -5.43 4.93
N LYS A 75 -10.98 -6.56 4.32
CA LYS A 75 -12.39 -6.90 4.03
C LYS A 75 -13.24 -6.96 5.30
N LEU A 76 -12.73 -7.56 6.38
CA LEU A 76 -13.39 -7.55 7.68
C LEU A 76 -13.60 -6.12 8.21
N ILE A 77 -12.57 -5.25 8.12
CA ILE A 77 -12.68 -3.83 8.51
C ILE A 77 -13.78 -3.13 7.69
N GLU A 78 -13.91 -3.42 6.40
CA GLU A 78 -14.97 -2.83 5.57
C GLU A 78 -16.37 -3.31 5.97
N TYR A 79 -16.56 -4.59 6.34
CA TYR A 79 -17.84 -5.06 6.90
C TYR A 79 -18.21 -4.32 8.18
N ILE A 80 -17.24 -4.15 9.09
CA ILE A 80 -17.44 -3.41 10.34
C ILE A 80 -17.80 -1.95 10.04
N ARG A 81 -17.08 -1.30 9.11
CA ARG A 81 -17.34 0.09 8.70
C ARG A 81 -18.73 0.27 8.08
N GLN A 82 -19.25 -0.73 7.38
CA GLN A 82 -20.59 -0.73 6.78
C GLN A 82 -21.70 -1.08 7.78
N GLY A 83 -21.37 -1.39 9.04
CA GLY A 83 -22.34 -1.83 10.05
C GLY A 83 -22.88 -3.25 9.83
N ARG A 84 -22.24 -4.03 8.97
CA ARG A 84 -22.62 -5.43 8.64
C ARG A 84 -22.00 -6.39 9.65
N ILE A 85 -22.37 -6.22 10.92
CA ILE A 85 -21.72 -6.91 12.06
C ILE A 85 -21.90 -8.42 12.01
N SER A 86 -23.08 -8.91 11.64
CA SER A 86 -23.34 -10.35 11.53
C SER A 86 -22.43 -11.01 10.50
N GLU A 87 -22.29 -10.37 9.33
CA GLU A 87 -21.45 -10.87 8.23
C GLU A 87 -19.96 -10.75 8.58
N ALA A 88 -19.56 -9.69 9.28
CA ALA A 88 -18.21 -9.55 9.82
C ALA A 88 -17.86 -10.70 10.77
N LEU A 89 -18.77 -11.07 11.67
CA LEU A 89 -18.57 -12.15 12.64
C LEU A 89 -18.50 -13.53 11.98
N GLU A 90 -19.41 -13.81 11.05
CA GLU A 90 -19.40 -15.05 10.27
C GLU A 90 -18.10 -15.18 9.48
N PHE A 91 -17.72 -14.12 8.74
CA PHE A 91 -16.48 -14.08 7.97
C PHE A 91 -15.24 -14.25 8.85
N ALA A 92 -15.18 -13.58 10.00
CA ALA A 92 -14.05 -13.72 10.92
C ALA A 92 -13.91 -15.17 11.44
N GLN A 93 -15.02 -15.86 11.70
CA GLN A 93 -15.02 -17.24 12.19
C GLN A 93 -14.64 -18.25 11.10
N GLU A 94 -15.17 -18.09 9.90
CA GLU A 94 -14.95 -19.05 8.81
C GLU A 94 -13.58 -18.90 8.14
N GLU A 95 -13.14 -17.65 7.91
CA GLU A 95 -11.96 -17.38 7.09
C GLU A 95 -10.72 -16.98 7.90
N LEU A 96 -10.87 -16.14 8.92
CA LEU A 96 -9.72 -15.56 9.63
C LEU A 96 -9.31 -16.35 10.87
N ALA A 97 -10.26 -16.92 11.62
CA ALA A 97 -9.97 -17.65 12.84
C ALA A 97 -9.07 -18.88 12.62
N PRO A 98 -9.29 -19.75 11.60
CA PRO A 98 -8.39 -20.88 11.36
C PRO A 98 -6.94 -20.44 11.09
N ARG A 99 -6.76 -19.32 10.38
CA ARG A 99 -5.43 -18.75 10.08
C ARG A 99 -4.79 -18.10 11.30
N GLY A 100 -5.58 -17.54 12.21
CA GLY A 100 -5.11 -17.03 13.49
C GLY A 100 -4.63 -18.14 14.43
N GLU A 101 -5.26 -19.33 14.40
CA GLU A 101 -4.81 -20.48 15.19
C GLU A 101 -3.43 -21.00 14.73
N GLU A 102 -3.14 -20.91 13.43
CA GLU A 102 -1.86 -21.33 12.85
C GLU A 102 -0.72 -20.32 13.07
N SER A 103 -1.05 -19.04 13.28
CA SER A 103 -0.07 -17.96 13.40
C SER A 103 -0.43 -16.97 14.53
N PRO A 104 0.38 -16.93 15.61
CA PRO A 104 0.17 -15.99 16.71
C PRO A 104 0.16 -14.51 16.29
N GLU A 105 0.91 -14.16 15.24
CA GLU A 105 0.92 -12.80 14.68
C GLU A 105 -0.43 -12.44 14.05
N PHE A 106 -1.02 -13.38 13.30
CA PHE A 106 -2.35 -13.19 12.69
C PHE A 106 -3.45 -13.14 13.73
N LEU A 107 -3.34 -13.93 14.81
CA LEU A 107 -4.28 -13.87 15.92
C LEU A 107 -4.29 -12.49 16.57
N SER A 108 -3.11 -11.94 16.88
CA SER A 108 -2.98 -10.59 17.47
C SER A 108 -3.60 -9.51 16.58
N GLU A 109 -3.38 -9.59 15.27
CA GLU A 109 -3.98 -8.68 14.28
C GLU A 109 -5.50 -8.85 14.18
N LEU A 110 -6.01 -10.08 14.23
CA LEU A 110 -7.44 -10.38 14.25
C LEU A 110 -8.10 -9.84 15.51
N GLU A 111 -7.54 -10.10 16.70
CA GLU A 111 -8.03 -9.58 17.98
C GLU A 111 -8.12 -8.04 17.97
N ARG A 112 -7.10 -7.38 17.44
CA ARG A 112 -7.08 -5.91 17.28
C ARG A 112 -8.19 -5.42 16.36
N THR A 113 -8.47 -6.17 15.29
CA THR A 113 -9.55 -5.85 14.34
C THR A 113 -10.92 -6.08 14.99
N MET A 114 -11.08 -7.17 15.74
CA MET A 114 -12.32 -7.48 16.46
C MET A 114 -12.62 -6.49 17.58
N ALA A 115 -11.60 -5.85 18.16
CA ALA A 115 -11.79 -4.77 19.12
C ALA A 115 -12.59 -3.58 18.51
N LEU A 116 -12.59 -3.40 17.19
CA LEU A 116 -13.44 -2.39 16.52
C LEU A 116 -14.92 -2.56 16.85
N LEU A 117 -15.39 -3.80 17.02
CA LEU A 117 -16.77 -4.11 17.38
C LEU A 117 -17.12 -3.66 18.81
N ALA A 118 -16.14 -3.69 19.71
CA ALA A 118 -16.33 -3.29 21.11
C ALA A 118 -16.28 -1.77 21.28
N PHE A 119 -15.51 -1.08 20.44
CA PHE A 119 -15.33 0.36 20.52
C PHE A 119 -16.22 1.16 19.57
N ASP A 120 -16.97 0.53 18.66
CA ASP A 120 -18.09 1.10 17.88
C ASP A 120 -17.82 2.51 17.29
N ALA A 121 -16.61 2.72 16.76
CA ALA A 121 -16.10 4.02 16.30
C ALA A 121 -16.29 5.19 17.30
N ALA A 122 -16.39 4.87 18.59
CA ALA A 122 -16.61 5.82 19.66
C ALA A 122 -15.40 6.76 19.76
N PRO A 123 -15.61 8.04 20.14
CA PRO A 123 -14.53 9.01 20.32
C PRO A 123 -13.51 8.62 21.40
N ASN A 124 -13.78 7.56 22.17
CA ASN A 124 -12.92 7.04 23.24
C ASN A 124 -12.13 5.79 22.81
N ALA A 125 -12.19 5.39 21.54
CA ALA A 125 -11.41 4.27 21.04
C ALA A 125 -9.90 4.55 21.17
N PRO A 126 -9.09 3.58 21.62
CA PRO A 126 -7.63 3.70 21.55
C PRO A 126 -7.16 4.08 20.14
N ALA A 127 -6.15 4.96 20.04
CA ALA A 127 -5.67 5.47 18.76
C ALA A 127 -5.32 4.35 17.76
N ALA A 128 -4.68 3.27 18.23
CA ALA A 128 -4.31 2.11 17.41
C ALA A 128 -5.52 1.35 16.81
N ILE A 129 -6.71 1.51 17.39
CA ILE A 129 -7.96 0.93 16.90
C ILE A 129 -8.67 1.91 15.97
N ALA A 130 -8.69 3.20 16.32
CA ALA A 130 -9.24 4.25 15.45
C ALA A 130 -8.49 4.36 14.11
N GLU A 131 -7.17 4.14 14.11
CA GLU A 131 -6.33 4.13 12.91
C GLU A 131 -6.74 3.04 11.91
N LEU A 132 -7.26 1.89 12.36
CA LEU A 132 -7.74 0.84 11.46
C LEU A 132 -8.94 1.30 10.62
N LEU A 133 -9.75 2.22 11.15
CA LEU A 133 -10.86 2.84 10.42
C LEU A 133 -10.42 4.05 9.59
N SER A 134 -9.16 4.47 9.67
CA SER A 134 -8.67 5.59 8.88
C SER A 134 -8.47 5.23 7.40
N PRO A 135 -8.51 6.22 6.49
CA PRO A 135 -8.10 6.02 5.10
C PRO A 135 -6.63 5.57 4.97
N ALA A 136 -5.77 5.91 5.94
CA ALA A 136 -4.36 5.53 5.93
C ALA A 136 -4.17 4.00 5.97
N GLN A 137 -5.06 3.28 6.66
CA GLN A 137 -5.02 1.82 6.68
C GLN A 137 -5.27 1.22 5.28
N ARG A 138 -6.23 1.78 4.52
CA ARG A 138 -6.45 1.36 3.12
C ARG A 138 -5.25 1.66 2.24
N MET A 139 -4.64 2.84 2.40
CA MET A 139 -3.43 3.24 1.66
C MET A 139 -2.27 2.30 1.95
N LYS A 140 -2.10 1.89 3.22
CA LYS A 140 -1.08 0.92 3.62
C LYS A 140 -1.30 -0.43 2.94
N THR A 141 -2.50 -0.99 3.03
CA THR A 141 -2.84 -2.27 2.37
C THR A 141 -2.61 -2.18 0.86
N ALA A 142 -3.02 -1.09 0.22
CA ALA A 142 -2.79 -0.87 -1.21
C ALA A 142 -1.31 -0.77 -1.58
N GLY A 143 -0.49 -0.13 -0.74
CA GLY A 143 0.96 -0.06 -0.92
C GLY A 143 1.63 -1.43 -0.81
N GLU A 144 1.20 -2.26 0.13
CA GLU A 144 1.71 -3.63 0.29
C GLU A 144 1.33 -4.54 -0.89
N VAL A 145 0.10 -4.45 -1.38
CA VAL A 145 -0.35 -5.16 -2.58
C VAL A 145 0.44 -4.71 -3.80
N ASN A 146 0.60 -3.40 -4.02
CA ASN A 146 1.41 -2.87 -5.13
C ASN A 146 2.86 -3.38 -5.06
N ALA A 147 3.46 -3.41 -3.88
CA ALA A 147 4.80 -3.94 -3.68
C ALA A 147 4.91 -5.43 -4.04
N ALA A 148 3.92 -6.24 -3.64
CA ALA A 148 3.91 -7.67 -3.96
C ALA A 148 3.72 -7.92 -5.47
N ILE A 149 2.87 -7.12 -6.13
CA ILE A 149 2.71 -7.20 -7.59
C ILE A 149 4.04 -6.86 -8.28
N LEU A 150 4.69 -5.75 -7.89
CA LEU A 150 6.00 -5.36 -8.43
C LEU A 150 7.04 -6.48 -8.26
N GLU A 151 7.11 -7.08 -7.07
CA GLU A 151 8.02 -8.19 -6.78
C GLU A 151 7.73 -9.41 -7.67
N SER A 152 6.46 -9.77 -7.87
CA SER A 152 6.08 -10.87 -8.75
C SER A 152 6.44 -10.61 -10.22
N LEU A 153 6.42 -9.35 -10.65
CA LEU A 153 6.84 -8.93 -11.99
C LEU A 153 8.36 -8.76 -12.11
N SER A 154 9.14 -9.16 -11.09
CA SER A 154 10.59 -8.93 -10.98
C SER A 154 11.00 -7.45 -11.08
N GLN A 155 10.08 -6.55 -10.72
CA GLN A 155 10.30 -5.11 -10.68
C GLN A 155 10.76 -4.73 -9.27
N GLY A 156 11.79 -3.89 -9.18
CA GLY A 156 12.32 -3.46 -7.88
C GLY A 156 11.26 -2.75 -7.05
N LYS A 157 11.11 -3.14 -5.78
CA LYS A 157 10.14 -2.58 -4.82
C LYS A 157 10.38 -1.11 -4.47
N GLU A 158 11.62 -0.62 -4.61
CA GLU A 158 12.02 0.72 -4.19
C GLU A 158 12.28 1.66 -5.37
N VAL A 159 11.73 2.87 -5.27
CA VAL A 159 12.10 3.97 -6.14
C VAL A 159 13.51 4.44 -5.77
N LYS A 160 14.50 4.08 -6.58
CA LYS A 160 15.90 4.54 -6.43
C LYS A 160 16.02 6.08 -6.34
N LEU A 161 15.16 6.80 -7.05
CA LEU A 161 15.10 8.27 -7.02
C LEU A 161 14.79 8.81 -5.61
N VAL A 162 13.88 8.19 -4.87
CA VAL A 162 13.56 8.61 -3.49
C VAL A 162 14.76 8.39 -2.57
N GLY A 163 15.46 7.27 -2.74
CA GLY A 163 16.71 7.00 -2.01
C GLY A 163 17.80 8.04 -2.31
N LEU A 164 17.98 8.39 -3.59
CA LEU A 164 18.93 9.43 -4.01
C LEU A 164 18.57 10.81 -3.46
N LEU A 165 17.28 11.17 -3.42
CA LEU A 165 16.82 12.43 -2.83
C LEU A 165 17.07 12.48 -1.32
N LYS A 166 16.79 11.38 -0.59
CA LYS A 166 17.14 11.28 0.84
C LYS A 166 18.64 11.44 1.07
N LEU A 167 19.46 10.82 0.23
CA LEU A 167 20.92 10.96 0.29
C LEU A 167 21.37 12.40 0.01
N LEU A 168 20.75 13.06 -0.96
CA LEU A 168 21.02 14.45 -1.29
C LEU A 168 20.67 15.37 -0.10
N CYS A 169 19.47 15.27 0.46
CA CYS A 169 19.07 16.07 1.64
C CYS A 169 19.98 15.82 2.84
N TRP A 170 20.39 14.56 3.07
CA TRP A 170 21.37 14.22 4.11
C TRP A 170 22.73 14.89 3.84
N GLY A 171 23.20 14.84 2.60
CA GLY A 171 24.45 15.49 2.17
C GLY A 171 24.40 17.01 2.35
N GLU A 172 23.31 17.66 1.94
CA GLU A 172 23.07 19.09 2.14
C GLU A 172 23.11 19.45 3.64
N THR A 173 22.47 18.64 4.50
CA THR A 173 22.49 18.84 5.96
C THR A 173 23.92 18.74 6.52
N MET A 174 24.73 17.80 6.03
CA MET A 174 26.13 17.62 6.46
C MET A 174 27.06 18.74 5.95
N LEU A 175 26.71 19.37 4.83
CA LEU A 175 27.47 20.47 4.20
C LEU A 175 27.09 21.84 4.78
N ASP A 176 25.92 21.96 5.38
CA ASP A 176 25.40 23.24 5.93
C ASP A 176 26.30 23.80 7.04
N GLU A 177 27.01 22.94 7.78
CA GLU A 177 27.98 23.34 8.79
C GLU A 177 29.37 23.71 8.22
N LYS A 178 29.61 23.44 6.93
CA LYS A 178 30.97 23.45 6.33
C LYS A 178 31.13 24.39 5.14
N ALA A 179 30.06 24.70 4.40
CA ALA A 179 30.13 25.59 3.25
C ALA A 179 28.77 26.20 2.92
N GLU A 180 28.76 27.39 2.31
CA GLU A 180 27.58 27.93 1.63
C GLU A 180 27.47 27.31 0.24
N PHE A 181 26.29 26.79 -0.10
CA PHE A 181 25.99 26.21 -1.41
C PHE A 181 24.53 26.46 -1.80
N PRO A 182 24.18 26.38 -3.10
CA PRO A 182 22.79 26.50 -3.54
C PRO A 182 21.99 25.32 -3.02
N LYS A 183 21.04 25.58 -2.12
CA LYS A 183 20.10 24.56 -1.62
C LYS A 183 19.00 24.32 -2.63
N THR A 184 18.64 23.07 -2.81
CA THR A 184 17.40 22.72 -3.50
C THR A 184 16.22 23.08 -2.57
N ASP A 185 15.09 23.59 -3.08
CA ASP A 185 13.86 23.85 -2.29
C ASP A 185 13.19 22.51 -1.85
N GLY A 186 13.94 21.67 -1.13
CA GLY A 186 13.52 20.36 -0.64
C GLY A 186 12.78 20.42 0.69
N GLN A 187 12.64 21.60 1.33
CA GLN A 187 11.89 21.75 2.59
C GLN A 187 10.38 21.51 2.44
N GLN A 188 9.85 21.40 1.22
CA GLN A 188 8.48 20.93 0.95
C GLN A 188 8.38 19.44 0.62
N LEU A 189 9.51 18.74 0.45
CA LEU A 189 9.53 17.29 0.29
C LEU A 189 9.37 16.66 1.67
N ASN A 190 8.13 16.56 2.14
CA ASN A 190 7.79 15.88 3.37
C ASN A 190 7.94 14.36 3.14
N VAL A 191 9.18 13.86 3.20
CA VAL A 191 9.56 12.47 2.88
C VAL A 191 9.09 11.46 3.94
N HIS A 192 8.20 11.87 4.85
CA HIS A 192 7.67 11.00 5.89
C HIS A 192 6.68 9.96 5.35
N ASP A 193 5.96 10.24 4.26
CA ASP A 193 4.89 9.36 3.75
C ASP A 193 5.00 9.00 2.25
N GLY A 194 6.20 9.08 1.67
CA GLY A 194 6.46 8.55 0.33
C GLY A 194 5.64 9.18 -0.81
N THR A 195 4.93 10.28 -0.58
CA THR A 195 4.09 10.93 -1.58
C THR A 195 4.69 12.30 -1.93
N PHE A 196 4.90 12.55 -3.22
CA PHE A 196 5.25 13.88 -3.73
C PHE A 196 3.95 14.64 -3.97
N VAL A 197 3.74 15.75 -3.26
CA VAL A 197 2.70 16.71 -3.62
C VAL A 197 3.37 17.81 -4.43
N VAL A 198 2.96 17.96 -5.69
CA VAL A 198 3.37 19.05 -6.58
C VAL A 198 2.49 20.26 -6.32
#